data_AF-A0A951C2T2-F1
#
_entry.id   AF-A0A951C2T2-F1
#
_cell.length_a   1.000
_cell.length_b   1.000
_cell.length_c   1.000
_cell.angle_alpha   90.00
_cell.angle_beta   90.00
_cell.angle_gamma   90.00
#
_symmetry.space_group_name_H-M   'P 1'
#
loop_
_entity.id
_entity.type
_entity.pdbx_description
1 polymer ?
#
loop_
_entity_poly.entity_id
_entity_poly.type
_entity_poly.pdbx_seq_one_letter_code
_entity_poly.pdbx_strand_id
1 'polypeptide(L)' 'KDGLPNRPWFQHQIYAPGFYTGYGVKTLPGVREGIEQKQWKLAEEQIVRVGKVLENAGEAIQSAAAALSSGN' A
#
# COMPACT_ATOMS: atom_id res chain seq x y z
N LYS A 1 0.68 -4.98 -10.78
CA LYS A 1 1.39 -6.11 -10.12
C LYS A 1 2.77 -5.66 -9.63
N ASP A 2 2.89 -4.39 -9.30
CA ASP A 2 4.18 -3.73 -9.18
C ASP A 2 4.53 -3.62 -7.70
N GLY A 3 5.77 -3.90 -7.30
CA GLY A 3 6.16 -3.77 -5.90
C GLY A 3 6.35 -2.30 -5.50
N LEU A 4 7.03 -2.09 -4.38
CA LEU A 4 7.44 -0.76 -3.95
C LEU A 4 8.53 -0.19 -4.87
N PRO A 5 8.62 1.15 -5.02
CA PRO A 5 9.70 1.81 -5.76
C PRO A 5 11.08 1.32 -5.30
N ASN A 6 11.99 1.10 -6.24
CA ASN A 6 13.37 0.62 -6.00
C ASN A 6 13.51 -0.79 -5.38
N ARG A 7 12.39 -1.46 -5.07
CA ARG A 7 12.36 -2.81 -4.48
C ARG A 7 11.09 -3.55 -4.92
N PRO A 8 10.99 -3.90 -6.21
CA PRO A 8 9.78 -4.49 -6.79
C PRO A 8 9.40 -5.87 -6.20
N TRP A 9 10.30 -6.54 -5.49
CA TRP A 9 9.98 -7.79 -4.77
C TRP A 9 9.15 -7.57 -3.50
N PHE A 10 9.14 -6.36 -2.92
CA PHE A 10 8.25 -6.03 -1.81
C PHE A 10 6.89 -5.58 -2.32
N GLN A 11 5.90 -6.46 -2.20
CA GLN A 11 4.55 -6.25 -2.72
C GLN A 11 3.63 -5.53 -1.73
N HIS A 12 3.90 -5.65 -0.43
CA HIS A 12 3.02 -5.14 0.62
C HIS A 12 3.07 -3.60 0.68
N GLN A 13 1.91 -2.96 0.54
CA GLN A 13 1.80 -1.50 0.41
C GLN A 13 1.63 -0.77 1.74
N ILE A 14 1.24 -1.47 2.82
CA ILE A 14 0.96 -0.84 4.11
C ILE A 14 2.17 -0.83 5.04
N TYR A 15 3.05 -1.81 4.88
CA TYR A 15 4.18 -2.06 5.77
C TYR A 15 5.33 -2.67 4.97
N ALA A 16 6.53 -2.14 5.15
CA ALA A 16 7.78 -2.76 4.73
C ALA A 16 8.94 -2.28 5.63
N PRO A 17 10.09 -2.98 5.66
CA PRO A 17 11.32 -2.41 6.19
C PRO A 17 11.62 -1.06 5.52
N GLY A 18 12.20 -0.08 6.21
CA GLY A 18 12.51 1.19 5.59
C GLY A 18 13.67 1.08 4.61
N PHE A 19 13.51 1.66 3.42
CA PHE A 19 14.56 1.59 2.40
C PHE A 19 15.80 2.37 2.82
N TYR A 20 15.61 3.55 3.42
CA TYR A 20 16.69 4.46 3.84
C TYR A 20 16.98 4.43 5.35
N THR A 21 16.20 3.67 6.14
CA THR A 21 16.32 3.61 7.61
C THR A 21 16.74 2.22 8.12
N GLY A 22 17.16 1.32 7.24
CA GLY A 22 17.54 -0.05 7.59
C GLY A 22 16.35 -0.86 8.12
N TYR A 23 16.52 -1.54 9.27
CA TYR A 23 15.50 -2.41 9.86
C TYR A 23 14.30 -1.68 10.48
N GLY A 24 14.33 -0.34 10.57
CA GLY A 24 13.18 0.42 11.05
C GLY A 24 12.00 0.28 10.08
N VAL A 25 10.85 -0.20 10.58
CA VAL A 25 9.60 -0.28 9.81
C VAL A 25 9.22 1.08 9.20
N LYS A 26 8.73 1.05 7.96
CA LYS A 26 7.95 2.14 7.35
C LYS A 26 6.51 1.68 7.09
N THR A 27 5.57 2.46 7.63
CA THR A 27 4.16 2.43 7.23
C THR A 27 3.98 3.19 5.92
N LEU A 28 3.08 2.74 5.04
CA LEU A 28 2.86 3.34 3.71
C LEU A 28 4.19 3.72 2.99
N PRO A 29 5.14 2.78 2.88
CA PRO A 29 6.54 3.07 2.57
C PRO A 29 6.73 3.91 1.30
N GLY A 30 6.02 3.60 0.21
CA GLY A 30 6.15 4.36 -1.05
C GLY A 30 5.76 5.84 -0.89
N VAL A 31 4.76 6.14 -0.06
CA VAL A 31 4.30 7.51 0.18
C VAL A 31 5.28 8.23 1.12
N ARG A 32 5.57 7.62 2.27
CA ARG A 32 6.40 8.26 3.30
C ARG A 32 7.84 8.49 2.84
N GLU A 33 8.43 7.51 2.17
CA GLU A 33 9.79 7.65 1.64
C GLU A 33 9.85 8.68 0.51
N GLY A 34 8.81 8.78 -0.33
CA GLY A 34 8.69 9.85 -1.33
C GLY A 34 8.66 11.24 -0.70
N ILE A 35 7.88 11.43 0.37
CA ILE A 35 7.83 12.70 1.13
C ILE A 35 9.18 13.01 1.79
N GLU A 36 9.78 12.03 2.47
CA GLU A 36 11.07 12.18 3.16
C GLU A 36 12.20 12.58 2.20
N GLN A 37 12.18 12.05 0.98
CA GLN A 37 13.14 12.39 -0.08
C GLN A 37 12.72 13.60 -0.93
N LYS A 38 11.62 14.29 -0.59
CA LYS A 38 11.05 15.42 -1.35
C LYS A 38 10.73 15.09 -2.82
N GLN A 39 10.46 13.82 -3.10
CA GLN A 39 10.02 13.32 -4.40
C GLN A 39 8.49 13.40 -4.49
N TRP A 40 7.96 14.63 -4.58
CA TRP A 40 6.52 14.90 -4.48
C TRP A 40 5.68 14.14 -5.51
N LYS A 41 6.12 14.11 -6.76
CA LYS A 41 5.45 13.34 -7.82
C LYS A 41 5.37 11.85 -7.48
N LEU A 42 6.43 11.27 -6.93
CA LEU A 42 6.41 9.87 -6.50
C LEU A 42 5.44 9.68 -5.33
N ALA A 43 5.42 10.59 -4.36
CA ALA A 43 4.48 10.51 -3.24
C ALA A 43 3.02 10.57 -3.72
N GLU A 44 2.71 11.44 -4.69
CA GLU A 44 1.39 11.54 -5.33
C GLU A 44 0.99 10.26 -6.07
N GLU A 45 1.92 9.66 -6.83
CA GLU A 45 1.67 8.38 -7.50
C GLU A 45 1.42 7.24 -6.50
N GLN A 46 2.22 7.18 -5.44
CA GLN A 46 2.11 6.13 -4.43
C GLN A 46 0.86 6.28 -3.56
N ILE A 47 0.40 7.51 -3.26
CA ILE A 47 -0.81 7.70 -2.43
C ILE A 47 -2.06 7.22 -3.17
N VAL A 48 -2.18 7.51 -4.47
CA VAL A 48 -3.26 6.98 -5.31
C VAL A 48 -3.23 5.46 -5.34
N ARG A 49 -2.02 4.88 -5.44
CA ARG A 49 -1.84 3.43 -5.46
C ARG A 49 -2.25 2.76 -4.15
N VAL A 50 -1.84 3.31 -3.01
CA VAL A 50 -2.26 2.82 -1.69
C VAL A 50 -3.77 2.95 -1.51
N GLY A 51 -4.37 4.06 -1.93
CA GLY A 51 -5.82 4.28 -1.90
C GLY A 51 -6.59 3.15 -2.60
N LYS A 52 -6.20 2.82 -3.83
CA LYS A 52 -6.80 1.70 -4.59
C LYS A 52 -6.68 0.35 -3.89
N VAL A 53 -5.56 0.10 -3.20
CA VAL A 53 -5.38 -1.15 -2.44
C VAL A 53 -6.36 -1.23 -1.27
N LEU A 54 -6.58 -0.12 -0.56
CA LEU A 54 -7.53 -0.06 0.55
C LEU A 54 -8.98 -0.18 0.08
N GLU A 55 -9.33 0.50 -1.02
CA GLU A 55 -10.65 0.39 -1.66
C GLU A 55 -10.95 -1.06 -2.05
N ASN A 56 -10.05 -1.70 -2.82
CA ASN A 56 -10.21 -3.09 -3.24
C ASN A 56 -10.33 -4.05 -2.05
N ALA A 57 -9.56 -3.82 -0.97
CA ALA A 57 -9.66 -4.63 0.25
C ALA A 57 -11.04 -4.45 0.92
N GLY A 58 -11.55 -3.23 0.98
CA GLY A 58 -12.89 -2.93 1.47
C GLY A 58 -13.99 -3.62 0.65
N GLU A 59 -13.90 -3.54 -0.67
CA GLU A 59 -14.84 -4.21 -1.59
C GLU A 59 -14.84 -5.73 -1.43
N ALA A 60 -13.66 -6.34 -1.26
CA ALA A 60 -13.52 -7.77 -1.03
C ALA A 60 -14.19 -8.20 0.29
N ILE A 61 -14.01 -7.42 1.37
CA ILE A 61 -14.64 -7.67 2.66
C ILE A 61 -16.17 -7.54 2.55
N GLN A 62 -16.66 -6.48 1.91
CA GLN A 62 -18.10 -6.27 1.70
C GLN A 62 -18.72 -7.41 0.88
N SER A 63 -18.05 -7.84 -0.18
CA SER A 63 -18.50 -8.95 -1.03
C SER A 63 -18.59 -10.26 -0.25
N ALA A 64 -17.59 -10.56 0.58
CA ALA A 64 -17.61 -11.75 1.44
C ALA A 64 -18.73 -11.68 2.50
N ALA A 65 -18.94 -10.51 3.12
CA ALA A 65 -20.02 -10.31 4.08
C ALA A 65 -21.41 -10.48 3.43
N ALA A 66 -21.60 -9.96 2.21
CA ALA A 66 -22.84 -10.13 1.46
C ALA A 66 -23.11 -11.59 1.11
N ALA A 67 -22.07 -12.32 0.67
CA ALA A 67 -22.19 -13.76 0.36
C ALA A 67 -22.64 -14.58 1.57
N LEU A 68 -22.06 -14.33 2.75
CA LEU A 68 -22.46 -14.98 4.00
C LEU A 68 -23.91 -14.64 4.40
N SER A 69 -24.33 -13.40 4.16
CA SER A 69 -25.70 -12.95 4.50
C SER A 69 -26.75 -13.55 3.56
N SER A 70 -26.39 -13.83 2.31
CA SER A 70 -27.29 -14.43 1.30
C SER A 70 -27.42 -15.96 1.39
N GLY A 71 -26.52 -16.62 2.14
CA GLY A 71 -26.50 -18.07 2.32
C GLY A 71 -27.25 -18.59 3.56
N ASN A 72 -27.93 -17.69 4.29
CA ASN A 72 -28.82 -18.01 5.40
C ASN A 72 -30.29 -17.81 5.00
#